data_AF-A0A7S1LBT4-F1
#
_entry.id   AF-A0A7S1LBT4-F1
#
_cell.length_a   1.000
_cell.length_b   1.000
_cell.length_c   1.000
_cell.angle_alpha   90.00
_cell.angle_beta   90.00
_cell.angle_gamma   90.00
#
_symmetry.space_group_name_H-M   'P 1'
#
loop_
_entity.id
_entity.type
_entity.pdbx_description
1 polymer ?
#
loop_
_entity_poly.entity_id
_entity_poly.type
_entity_poly.pdbx_seq_one_letter_code
_entity_poly.pdbx_strand_id
1 'polypeptide(L)'
;TEQRLSAGERGWLRTLSGEAPKSRMHLSIAMSVHRPRPFFCSVMAFADGLLQRCFRVSFAASPRFCRSLVGYLEEEAVVAYTRLLEEMDAGRLPKLSKVQAPPAARSYYGLPPEATLRDVFRCVRADELLAR
;
A
#
# COMPACT_ATOMS: atom_id res chain seq x y z
N THR A 1 5.69 -14.61 -23.90
CA THR A 1 6.68 -14.30 -22.85
C THR A 1 6.36 -14.95 -21.50
N GLU A 2 5.10 -15.14 -21.11
CA GLU A 2 4.73 -15.84 -19.84
C GLU A 2 4.87 -17.38 -19.86
N GLN A 3 4.98 -17.99 -21.04
CA GLN A 3 5.06 -19.45 -21.20
C GLN A 3 6.38 -20.09 -20.71
N ARG A 4 7.41 -19.29 -20.40
CA ARG A 4 8.72 -19.77 -19.91
C ARG A 4 8.81 -19.91 -18.39
N LEU A 5 7.79 -19.48 -17.65
CA LEU A 5 7.81 -19.42 -16.20
C LEU A 5 7.37 -20.76 -15.59
N SER A 6 7.84 -21.09 -14.39
CA SER A 6 7.33 -22.21 -13.61
C SER A 6 5.90 -21.92 -13.12
N ALA A 7 5.18 -22.97 -12.69
CA ALA A 7 3.83 -22.82 -12.14
C ALA A 7 3.81 -21.91 -10.89
N GLY A 8 4.84 -21.98 -10.05
CA GLY A 8 5.00 -21.11 -8.89
C GLY A 8 5.24 -19.64 -9.26
N GLU A 9 6.05 -19.38 -10.28
CA GLU A 9 6.32 -18.00 -10.76
C GLU A 9 5.08 -17.36 -11.39
N ARG A 10 4.29 -18.12 -12.14
CA ARG A 10 3.00 -17.63 -12.66
C ARG A 10 2.00 -17.31 -11.55
N GLY A 11 1.93 -18.18 -10.54
CA GLY A 11 1.08 -17.94 -9.36
C GLY A 11 1.46 -16.64 -8.64
N TRP A 12 2.76 -16.44 -8.41
CA TRP A 12 3.27 -15.24 -7.76
C TRP A 12 3.08 -13.97 -8.58
N LEU A 13 3.30 -14.01 -9.90
CA LEU A 13 3.03 -12.88 -10.78
C LEU A 13 1.56 -12.47 -10.77
N ARG A 14 0.64 -13.44 -10.76
CA ARG A 14 -0.79 -13.15 -10.66
C ARG A 14 -1.14 -12.45 -9.35
N THR A 15 -0.55 -12.88 -8.23
CA THR A 15 -0.68 -12.18 -6.94
C THR A 15 -0.19 -10.73 -7.06
N LEU A 16 1.01 -10.52 -7.59
CA LEU A 16 1.55 -9.17 -7.81
C LEU A 16 0.68 -8.29 -8.74
N SER A 17 0.10 -8.88 -9.78
CA SER A 17 -0.83 -8.17 -10.66
C SER A 17 -2.12 -7.76 -9.96
N GLY A 18 -2.58 -8.51 -8.95
CA GLY A 18 -3.70 -8.13 -8.08
C GLY A 18 -3.33 -7.06 -7.05
N GLU A 19 -2.09 -7.10 -6.55
CA GLU A 19 -1.54 -6.15 -5.58
C GLU A 19 -1.31 -4.73 -6.15
N ALA A 20 -0.92 -4.63 -7.43
CA ALA A 20 -0.63 -3.34 -8.05
C ALA A 20 -1.84 -2.37 -8.08
N PRO A 21 -3.06 -2.79 -8.47
CA PRO A 21 -4.27 -1.98 -8.34
C PRO A 21 -4.58 -1.55 -6.90
N LYS A 22 -4.42 -2.44 -5.92
CA LYS A 22 -4.63 -2.14 -4.49
C LYS A 22 -3.67 -1.04 -4.02
N SER A 23 -2.38 -1.23 -4.27
CA SER A 23 -1.34 -0.26 -3.91
C SER A 23 -1.58 1.11 -4.55
N ARG A 24 -2.05 1.14 -5.81
CA ARG A 24 -2.43 2.39 -6.50
C ARG A 24 -3.61 3.08 -5.81
N MET A 25 -4.59 2.30 -5.32
CA MET A 25 -5.70 2.85 -4.54
C MET A 25 -5.22 3.43 -3.21
N HIS A 26 -4.34 2.73 -2.48
CA HIS A 26 -3.74 3.24 -1.23
C HIS A 26 -3.04 4.59 -1.44
N LEU A 27 -2.26 4.71 -2.53
CA LEU A 27 -1.61 5.97 -2.90
C LEU A 27 -2.62 7.07 -3.25
N SER A 28 -3.68 6.73 -4.00
CA SER A 28 -4.74 7.68 -4.35
C SER A 28 -5.44 8.24 -3.09
N ILE A 29 -5.71 7.37 -2.11
CA ILE A 29 -6.25 7.76 -0.81
C ILE A 29 -5.30 8.73 -0.11
N ALA A 30 -4.00 8.42 -0.03
CA ALA A 30 -3.02 9.31 0.60
C ALA A 30 -2.95 10.70 -0.09
N MET A 31 -2.97 10.72 -1.42
CA MET A 31 -2.91 11.94 -2.23
C MET A 31 -4.18 12.81 -2.10
N SER A 32 -5.32 12.21 -1.76
CA SER A 32 -6.56 12.95 -1.48
C SER A 32 -6.51 13.70 -0.15
N VAL A 33 -5.72 13.21 0.80
CA VAL A 33 -5.55 13.81 2.14
C VAL A 33 -4.50 14.91 2.11
N HIS A 34 -3.39 14.67 1.41
CA HIS A 34 -2.30 15.63 1.32
C HIS A 34 -1.71 15.68 -0.09
N ARG A 35 -1.70 16.87 -0.70
CA ARG A 35 -0.95 17.08 -1.94
C ARG A 35 0.51 17.40 -1.63
N PRO A 36 1.45 16.55 -2.08
CA PRO A 36 2.87 16.79 -1.86
C PRO A 36 3.36 18.02 -2.62
N ARG A 37 4.36 18.70 -2.05
CA ARG A 37 5.05 19.83 -2.69
C ARG A 37 6.00 19.32 -3.79
N PRO A 38 6.30 20.11 -4.84
CA PRO A 38 7.20 19.70 -5.93
C PRO A 38 8.56 19.18 -5.44
N PHE A 39 9.14 19.82 -4.41
CA PHE A 39 10.38 19.36 -3.79
C PHE A 39 10.27 17.95 -3.22
N PHE A 40 9.19 17.66 -2.48
CA PHE A 40 8.94 16.33 -1.93
C PHE A 40 8.75 15.30 -3.05
N CYS A 41 8.05 15.66 -4.12
CA CYS A 41 7.90 14.81 -5.30
C CYS A 41 9.26 14.47 -5.95
N SER A 42 10.18 15.43 -6.06
CA SER A 42 11.52 15.18 -6.60
C SER A 42 12.33 14.21 -5.73
N VAL A 43 12.25 14.37 -4.41
CA VAL A 43 12.91 13.45 -3.45
C VAL A 43 12.31 12.05 -3.56
N MET A 44 10.99 11.93 -3.63
CA MET A 44 10.30 10.64 -3.80
C MET A 44 10.65 9.98 -5.14
N ALA A 45 10.70 10.74 -6.23
CA ALA A 45 11.09 10.21 -7.54
C ALA A 45 12.54 9.69 -7.56
N PHE A 46 13.45 10.39 -6.88
CA PHE A 46 14.82 9.93 -6.73
C PHE A 46 14.91 8.65 -5.90
N ALA A 47 14.22 8.61 -4.76
CA ALA A 47 14.18 7.44 -3.88
C ALA A 47 13.59 6.22 -4.59
N ASP A 48 12.47 6.40 -5.30
CA ASP A 48 11.83 5.37 -6.12
C ASP A 48 12.78 4.84 -7.21
N GLY A 49 13.45 5.73 -7.94
CA GLY A 49 14.43 5.34 -8.95
C GLY A 49 15.61 4.55 -8.38
N LEU A 50 16.11 4.93 -7.20
CA LEU A 50 17.16 4.20 -6.51
C LEU A 50 16.67 2.82 -6.03
N LEU A 51 15.52 2.78 -5.36
CA LEU A 51 14.92 1.56 -4.85
C LEU A 51 14.66 0.55 -5.97
N GLN A 52 14.10 0.99 -7.10
CA GLN A 52 13.88 0.11 -8.27
C GLN A 52 15.18 -0.45 -8.85
N ARG A 53 16.28 0.32 -8.85
CA ARG A 53 17.59 -0.18 -9.30
C ARG A 53 18.13 -1.23 -8.33
N CYS A 54 18.13 -0.92 -7.03
CA CYS A 54 18.60 -1.84 -5.99
C CYS A 54 17.76 -3.13 -5.95
N PHE A 55 16.43 -3.02 -6.04
CA PHE A 55 15.52 -4.16 -5.99
C PHE A 55 15.69 -5.07 -7.21
N ARG A 56 15.85 -4.51 -8.43
CA ARG A 56 16.13 -5.32 -9.63
C ARG A 56 17.44 -6.09 -9.53
N VAL A 57 18.51 -5.46 -9.06
CA VAL A 57 19.82 -6.13 -8.86
C VAL A 57 19.70 -7.22 -7.79
N SER A 58 19.05 -6.91 -6.67
CA SER A 58 18.84 -7.87 -5.57
C SER A 58 17.97 -9.06 -6.02
N PHE A 59 16.95 -8.81 -6.83
CA PHE A 59 16.07 -9.86 -7.35
C PHE A 59 16.79 -10.78 -8.34
N ALA A 60 17.69 -10.23 -9.17
CA ALA A 60 18.55 -11.02 -10.05
C ALA A 60 19.54 -11.89 -9.27
N ALA A 61 20.06 -11.39 -8.14
CA ALA A 61 20.98 -12.13 -7.27
C ALA A 61 20.28 -13.21 -6.44
N SER A 62 19.16 -12.88 -5.79
CA SER A 62 18.39 -13.80 -4.95
C SER A 62 16.90 -13.44 -4.93
N PRO A 63 16.08 -14.09 -5.77
CA PRO A 63 14.63 -13.86 -5.77
C PRO A 63 13.97 -14.38 -4.49
N ARG A 64 14.59 -15.36 -3.80
CA ARG A 64 14.09 -15.84 -2.50
C ARG A 64 14.17 -14.75 -1.43
N PHE A 65 15.31 -14.05 -1.36
CA PHE A 65 15.49 -12.95 -0.41
C PHE A 65 14.48 -11.83 -0.66
N CYS A 66 14.33 -11.38 -1.91
CA CYS A 66 13.39 -10.31 -2.23
C CYS A 66 11.94 -10.68 -1.91
N ARG A 67 11.53 -11.94 -2.13
CA ARG A 67 10.20 -12.41 -1.75
C ARG A 67 9.98 -12.38 -0.24
N SER A 68 10.96 -12.83 0.54
CA SER A 68 10.88 -12.74 2.00
C SER A 68 10.85 -11.29 2.48
N LEU A 69 11.64 -10.41 1.86
CA LEU A 69 11.65 -8.99 2.19
C LEU A 69 10.28 -8.34 1.99
N VAL A 70 9.61 -8.63 0.87
CA VAL A 70 8.25 -8.12 0.60
C VAL A 70 7.27 -8.60 1.66
N GLY A 71 7.31 -9.88 2.04
CA GLY A 71 6.46 -10.41 3.11
C GLY A 71 6.68 -9.69 4.45
N TYR A 72 7.94 -9.39 4.82
CA TYR A 72 8.22 -8.59 6.01
C TYR A 72 7.68 -7.15 5.93
N LEU A 73 7.72 -6.53 4.74
CA LEU A 73 7.17 -5.19 4.56
C LEU A 73 5.64 -5.18 4.69
N GLU A 74 4.96 -6.23 4.22
CA GLU A 74 3.52 -6.43 4.38
C GLU A 74 3.15 -6.62 5.87
N GLU A 75 3.93 -7.40 6.62
CA GLU A 75 3.74 -7.57 8.07
C GLU A 75 3.90 -6.23 8.82
N GLU A 76 4.94 -5.46 8.51
CA GLU A 76 5.14 -4.13 9.10
C GLU A 76 4.05 -3.14 8.70
N ALA A 77 3.48 -3.26 7.49
CA ALA A 77 2.35 -2.42 7.07
C ALA A 77 1.11 -2.67 7.96
N VAL A 78 0.80 -3.93 8.30
CA VAL A 78 -0.30 -4.26 9.22
C VAL A 78 -0.08 -3.60 10.60
N VAL A 79 1.14 -3.68 11.12
CA VAL A 79 1.51 -3.06 12.40
C VAL A 79 1.36 -1.54 12.32
N ALA A 80 1.85 -0.92 11.24
CA ALA A 80 1.76 0.52 11.02
C ALA A 80 0.30 1.01 10.96
N TYR A 81 -0.58 0.32 10.21
CA TYR A 81 -1.99 0.69 10.13
C TYR A 81 -2.75 0.43 11.45
N THR A 82 -2.36 -0.60 12.19
CA THR A 82 -2.93 -0.85 13.52
C THR A 82 -2.61 0.31 14.47
N ARG A 83 -1.33 0.71 14.54
CA ARG A 83 -0.91 1.89 15.32
C ARG A 83 -1.61 3.16 14.86
N LEU A 84 -1.75 3.37 13.54
CA LEU A 84 -2.47 4.52 12.99
C LEU A 84 -3.92 4.58 13.50
N LEU A 85 -4.63 3.46 13.49
CA LEU A 85 -6.02 3.39 13.98
C LEU A 85 -6.09 3.64 15.49
N GLU A 86 -5.16 3.10 16.28
CA GLU A 86 -5.07 3.36 17.72
C GLU A 86 -4.83 4.85 18.03
N GLU A 87 -3.93 5.49 17.28
CA GLU A 87 -3.65 6.94 17.37
C GLU A 87 -4.88 7.79 17.02
N MET A 88 -5.66 7.35 16.03
CA MET A 88 -6.93 7.99 15.64
C MET A 88 -8.01 7.83 16.73
N ASP A 89 -8.13 6.63 17.30
CA ASP A 89 -9.12 6.30 18.34
C ASP A 89 -8.79 6.99 19.67
N ALA A 90 -7.52 7.17 19.98
CA ALA A 90 -7.06 7.96 21.12
C ALA A 90 -7.21 9.49 20.92
N GLY A 91 -7.70 9.93 19.77
CA GLY A 91 -7.93 11.36 19.48
C GLY A 91 -6.65 12.17 19.26
N ARG A 92 -5.49 11.52 19.10
CA ARG A 92 -4.20 12.19 18.86
C ARG A 92 -4.09 12.72 17.42
N LEU A 93 -4.90 12.19 16.50
CA LEU A 93 -4.98 12.60 15.09
C LEU A 93 -6.36 13.17 14.71
N PRO A 94 -6.83 14.26 15.36
CA PRO A 94 -8.20 14.76 15.17
C PRO A 94 -8.46 15.32 13.76
N LYS A 95 -7.40 15.70 13.04
CA LYS A 95 -7.48 16.16 11.66
C LYS A 95 -7.76 15.02 10.67
N LEU A 96 -7.35 13.80 10.98
CA LEU A 96 -7.54 12.64 10.09
C LEU A 96 -8.85 11.92 10.40
N SER A 97 -9.24 11.83 11.68
CA SER A 97 -10.46 11.13 12.09
C SER A 97 -11.76 11.83 11.66
N LYS A 98 -11.72 13.14 11.43
CA LYS A 98 -12.89 13.95 11.02
C LYS A 98 -13.03 14.12 9.51
N VAL A 99 -12.07 13.66 8.72
CA VAL A 99 -12.09 13.79 7.27
C VAL A 99 -13.01 12.72 6.68
N GLN A 100 -13.93 13.13 5.82
CA GLN A 100 -14.77 12.20 5.07
C GLN A 100 -13.94 11.37 4.10
N ALA A 101 -14.36 10.11 3.91
CA ALA A 101 -13.69 9.21 3.01
C ALA A 101 -13.75 9.73 1.56
N PRO A 102 -12.63 9.69 0.81
CA PRO A 102 -12.60 10.12 -0.58
C PRO A 102 -13.60 9.33 -1.43
N PRO A 103 -14.28 9.95 -2.43
CA PRO A 103 -15.25 9.25 -3.27
C PRO A 103 -14.69 7.99 -3.95
N ALA A 104 -13.44 8.06 -4.43
CA ALA A 104 -12.76 6.91 -5.04
C ALA A 104 -12.58 5.74 -4.06
N ALA A 105 -12.22 6.03 -2.82
CA ALA A 105 -12.04 5.03 -1.76
C ALA A 105 -13.36 4.40 -1.34
N ARG A 106 -14.41 5.23 -1.20
CA ARG A 106 -15.76 4.74 -0.86
C ARG A 106 -16.30 3.82 -1.94
N SER A 107 -16.14 4.21 -3.21
CA SER A 107 -16.57 3.38 -4.34
C SER A 107 -15.77 2.08 -4.44
N TYR A 108 -14.48 2.09 -4.11
CA TYR A 108 -13.64 0.90 -4.16
C TYR A 108 -13.99 -0.12 -3.06
N TYR A 109 -14.17 0.35 -1.82
CA TYR A 109 -14.45 -0.49 -0.66
C TYR A 109 -15.95 -0.72 -0.39
N GLY A 110 -16.84 -0.10 -1.17
CA GLY A 110 -18.30 -0.18 -0.97
C GLY A 110 -18.77 0.46 0.34
N LEU A 111 -18.13 1.56 0.76
CA LEU A 111 -18.42 2.22 2.04
C LEU A 111 -19.62 3.18 1.94
N PRO A 112 -20.38 3.37 3.04
CA PRO A 112 -21.50 4.32 3.08
C PRO A 112 -21.03 5.77 2.87
N PRO A 113 -21.93 6.68 2.45
CA PRO A 113 -21.57 8.06 2.16
C PRO A 113 -21.03 8.83 3.38
N GLU A 114 -21.45 8.45 4.59
CA GLU A 114 -21.00 9.03 5.86
C GLU A 114 -19.67 8.45 6.36
N ALA A 115 -19.07 7.50 5.63
CA ALA A 115 -17.82 6.86 6.02
C ALA A 115 -16.68 7.88 6.17
N THR A 116 -15.89 7.66 7.21
CA THR A 116 -14.74 8.51 7.54
C THR A 116 -13.45 7.91 7.00
N LEU A 117 -12.38 8.70 7.00
CA LEU A 117 -11.05 8.22 6.63
C LEU A 117 -10.56 7.07 7.54
N ARG A 118 -11.06 7.01 8.79
CA ARG A 118 -10.82 5.89 9.70
C ARG A 118 -11.36 4.58 9.15
N ASP A 119 -12.57 4.60 8.59
CA ASP A 119 -13.22 3.41 8.02
C ASP A 119 -12.45 2.92 6.79
N VAL A 120 -11.93 3.86 5.99
CA VAL A 120 -11.04 3.54 4.86
C VAL A 120 -9.76 2.87 5.35
N PHE A 121 -9.07 3.42 6.36
CA PHE A 121 -7.85 2.80 6.89
C PHE A 121 -8.09 1.43 7.54
N ARG A 122 -9.29 1.19 8.07
CA ARG A 122 -9.69 -0.14 8.55
C ARG A 122 -9.78 -1.14 7.39
N CYS A 123 -10.32 -0.75 6.25
CA CYS A 123 -10.34 -1.56 5.03
C CYS A 123 -8.94 -1.80 4.48
N VAL A 124 -8.11 -0.76 4.39
CA VAL A 124 -6.72 -0.85 3.95
C VAL A 124 -5.94 -1.86 4.81
N ARG A 125 -6.06 -1.79 6.14
CA ARG A 125 -5.44 -2.79 7.03
C ARG A 125 -5.95 -4.21 6.77
N ALA A 126 -7.23 -4.37 6.47
CA ALA A 126 -7.80 -5.67 6.15
C ALA A 126 -7.22 -6.24 4.86
N ASP A 127 -6.97 -5.39 3.85
CA ASP A 127 -6.31 -5.83 2.62
C ASP A 127 -4.87 -6.29 2.88
N GLU A 128 -4.11 -5.57 3.73
CA GLU A 128 -2.73 -5.99 4.07
C GLU A 128 -2.70 -7.28 4.91
N LEU A 129 -3.72 -7.54 5.72
CA LEU A 129 -3.87 -8.82 6.43
C LEU A 129 -4.16 -9.99 5.49
N LEU A 130 -4.86 -9.75 4.38
CA LEU A 130 -5.22 -10.75 3.37
C LEU A 130 -4.11 -10.97 2.34
N ALA A 131 -3.17 -10.03 2.20
CA ALA A 131 -2.00 -10.18 1.34
C ALA A 131 -1.00 -11.22 1.87
N ARG A 132 -1.14 -11.62 3.15
CA ARG A 132 -0.38 -12.67 3.82
C ARG A 132 -0.72 -14.08 3.33
#